data_AF-W6VXU3-F1
#
_entry.id   AF-W6VXU3-F1
#
_cell.length_a   1.000
_cell.length_b   1.000
_cell.length_c   1.000
_cell.angle_alpha   90.00
_cell.angle_beta   90.00
_cell.angle_gamma   90.00
#
_symmetry.space_group_name_H-M   'P 1'
#
loop_
_entity.id
_entity.type
_entity.pdbx_description
1 polymer ?
#
loop_
_entity_poly.entity_id
_entity_poly.type
_entity_poly.pdbx_seq_one_letter_code
_entity_poly.pdbx_strand_id
1 'polypeptide(L)'
;MTDDPRKNGKETGKGKPPVEHQFKPGNPGRPKGARSKLGEAFIEDLLAAWESQGPAAIQTVIEKRPQDFLKVVASLMPKDLNVNINQMDDLTDEQLLERIRTLDAAIRPFLDAEGAGRAAGRDGPETAH
;
A
#
# COMPACT_ATOMS: atom_id res chain seq x y z
N MET A 1 48.48 18.62 12.68
CA MET A 1 47.92 17.28 12.93
C MET A 1 47.94 17.04 14.43
N THR A 2 46.81 17.21 15.10
CA THR A 2 46.55 16.64 16.43
C THR A 2 45.04 16.45 16.53
N ASP A 3 44.63 15.26 16.10
CA ASP A 3 43.30 14.69 16.35
C ASP A 3 43.19 14.44 17.86
N ASP A 4 42.34 15.19 18.54
CA ASP A 4 42.03 14.98 19.95
C ASP A 4 40.80 14.05 20.03
N PRO A 5 40.91 12.82 20.57
CA PRO A 5 39.83 11.85 20.51
C PRO A 5 38.69 12.24 21.47
N ARG A 6 37.47 12.28 20.94
CA ARG A 6 36.25 12.53 21.73
C ARG A 6 36.05 11.41 22.76
N LYS A 7 36.24 11.74 24.04
CA LYS A 7 36.06 10.85 25.19
C LYS A 7 34.57 10.61 25.46
N ASN A 8 33.94 9.74 24.68
CA ASN A 8 32.61 9.20 24.98
C ASN A 8 32.75 7.91 25.80
N GLY A 9 32.27 7.95 27.04
CA GLY A 9 32.11 6.75 27.87
C GLY A 9 32.33 7.01 29.35
N LYS A 10 31.38 7.64 30.03
CA LYS A 10 31.15 7.45 31.47
C LYS A 10 29.66 7.45 31.77
N GLU A 11 29.14 6.23 31.93
CA GLU A 11 28.07 5.85 32.87
C GLU A 11 26.97 6.90 33.13
N THR A 12 25.96 6.94 32.26
CA THR A 12 24.67 7.56 32.60
C THR A 12 23.87 6.61 33.50
N GLY A 13 24.38 6.35 34.71
CA GLY A 13 23.56 5.82 35.79
C GLY A 13 22.49 6.86 36.08
N LYS A 14 21.23 6.56 35.72
CA LYS A 14 20.09 7.42 36.06
C LYS A 14 19.94 7.45 37.58
N GLY A 15 20.62 8.39 38.24
CA GLY A 15 20.32 8.76 39.61
C GLY A 15 18.84 9.10 39.73
N LYS A 16 18.23 8.80 40.89
CA LYS A 16 16.85 9.21 41.16
C LYS A 16 16.74 10.72 40.90
N PRO A 17 15.73 11.20 40.17
CA PRO A 17 15.57 12.63 39.92
C PRO A 17 15.55 13.38 41.25
N PRO A 18 16.00 14.65 41.30
CA PRO A 18 15.93 15.48 42.50
C PRO A 18 14.57 15.35 43.17
N VAL A 19 14.53 15.28 44.52
CA VAL A 19 13.31 15.03 45.30
C VAL A 19 12.19 16.03 44.97
N GLU A 20 12.57 17.24 44.55
CA GLU A 20 11.65 18.28 44.06
C GLU A 20 10.83 17.86 42.84
N HIS A 21 11.36 16.98 41.99
CA HIS A 21 10.73 16.50 40.75
C HIS A 21 10.15 15.08 40.87
N GLN A 22 10.24 14.48 42.05
CA GLN A 22 9.63 13.17 42.30
C GLN A 22 8.12 13.31 42.50
N PHE A 23 7.36 12.33 42.03
CA PHE A 23 5.93 12.26 42.28
C PHE A 23 5.67 12.26 43.79
N LYS A 24 4.96 13.27 44.28
CA LYS A 24 4.59 13.38 45.69
C LYS A 24 3.54 12.31 46.03
N PRO A 25 3.69 11.56 47.12
CA PRO A 25 2.63 10.69 47.65
C PRO A 25 1.35 11.51 47.84
N GLY A 26 0.23 11.04 47.28
CA GLY A 26 -1.06 11.76 47.30
C GLY A 26 -1.40 12.49 45.99
N ASN A 27 -0.49 12.54 45.01
CA ASN A 27 -0.78 13.03 43.67
C ASN A 27 -0.69 11.87 42.67
N PRO A 28 -1.74 11.03 42.55
CA PRO A 28 -1.76 10.00 41.52
C PRO A 28 -1.63 10.74 40.19
N GLY A 29 -0.65 10.37 39.37
CA GLY A 29 -0.46 10.99 38.06
C GLY A 29 -1.71 10.88 37.19
N ARG A 30 -1.60 11.33 35.92
CA ARG A 30 -2.72 11.28 34.97
C ARG A 30 -3.43 9.90 35.04
N PRO A 31 -4.76 9.86 35.25
CA PRO A 31 -5.48 8.61 35.45
C PRO A 31 -5.28 7.66 34.27
N LYS A 32 -5.14 6.37 34.58
CA LYS A 32 -4.97 5.31 33.58
C LYS A 32 -6.11 5.40 32.56
N GLY A 33 -5.77 5.47 31.27
CA GLY A 33 -6.75 5.58 30.19
C GLY A 33 -7.13 7.02 29.78
N ALA A 34 -6.69 8.07 30.49
CA ALA A 34 -7.02 9.44 30.08
C ALA A 34 -6.42 9.83 28.71
N ARG A 35 -5.36 9.14 28.25
CA ARG A 35 -4.85 9.27 26.87
C ARG A 35 -5.79 8.60 25.84
N SER A 36 -6.36 7.45 26.18
CA SER A 36 -7.35 6.76 25.34
C SER A 36 -8.61 7.61 25.18
N LYS A 37 -9.16 8.11 26.30
CA LYS A 37 -10.34 8.98 26.30
C LYS A 37 -10.16 10.25 25.48
N LEU A 38 -8.97 10.86 25.54
CA LEU A 38 -8.66 12.03 24.72
C LEU A 38 -8.59 11.67 23.23
N GLY A 39 -8.06 10.50 22.89
CA GLY A 39 -8.01 10.03 21.49
C GLY A 39 -9.39 9.74 20.92
N GLU A 40 -10.25 9.08 21.70
CA GLU A 40 -11.65 8.80 21.32
C GLU A 40 -12.43 10.10 21.08
N ALA A 41 -12.44 11.01 22.05
CA ALA A 41 -13.11 12.30 21.92
C ALA A 41 -12.58 13.13 20.74
N PHE A 42 -11.27 13.11 20.50
CA PHE A 42 -10.67 13.81 19.36
C PHE A 42 -11.18 13.27 18.01
N ILE A 43 -11.30 11.95 17.86
CA ILE A 43 -11.79 11.35 16.62
C ILE A 43 -13.27 11.67 16.43
N GLU A 44 -14.09 11.63 17.49
CA GLU A 44 -15.51 12.03 17.45
C GLU A 44 -15.67 13.48 17.01
N ASP A 45 -14.95 14.41 17.63
CA ASP A 45 -14.99 15.83 17.27
C ASP A 45 -14.52 16.06 15.83
N LEU A 46 -13.47 15.36 15.39
CA LEU A 46 -12.94 15.46 14.04
C LEU A 46 -13.95 14.96 13.00
N LEU A 47 -14.65 13.85 13.28
CA LEU A 47 -15.69 13.33 12.39
C LEU A 47 -16.86 14.31 12.29
N ALA A 48 -17.33 14.86 13.41
CA ALA A 48 -18.42 15.86 13.40
C ALA A 48 -18.04 17.13 12.62
N ALA A 49 -16.79 17.60 12.75
CA ALA A 49 -16.26 18.70 11.95
C ALA A 49 -16.18 18.34 10.46
N TRP A 50 -15.78 17.11 10.13
CA TRP A 50 -15.69 16.63 8.75
C TRP A 50 -17.07 16.51 8.09
N GLU A 51 -18.07 15.96 8.79
CA GLU A 51 -19.43 15.84 8.26
C GLU A 51 -20.07 17.20 7.99
N SER A 52 -19.79 18.19 8.83
CA SER A 52 -20.35 19.54 8.69
C SER A 52 -19.60 20.41 7.67
N GLN A 53 -18.27 20.33 7.59
CA GLN A 53 -17.45 21.26 6.80
C GLN A 53 -16.48 20.61 5.81
N GLY A 54 -16.37 19.29 5.80
CA GLY A 54 -15.43 18.55 4.95
C GLY A 54 -15.49 18.91 3.47
N PRO A 55 -16.69 18.90 2.82
CA PRO A 55 -16.81 19.26 1.41
C PRO A 55 -16.34 20.70 1.11
N ALA A 56 -16.68 21.66 1.96
CA ALA A 56 -16.26 23.05 1.81
C ALA A 56 -14.74 23.22 2.02
N ALA A 57 -14.17 22.46 2.96
CA ALA A 57 -12.73 22.40 3.16
C ALA A 57 -12.01 21.83 1.93
N ILE A 58 -12.52 20.76 1.32
CA ILE A 58 -11.98 20.19 0.07
C ILE A 58 -11.99 21.25 -1.03
N GLN A 59 -13.12 21.91 -1.25
CA GLN A 59 -13.23 22.96 -2.27
C GLN A 59 -12.21 24.09 -2.04
N THR A 60 -12.06 24.53 -0.79
CA THR A 60 -11.07 25.55 -0.41
C THR A 60 -9.64 25.10 -0.72
N VAL A 61 -9.31 23.83 -0.50
CA VAL A 61 -7.97 23.29 -0.82
C VAL A 61 -7.77 23.20 -2.33
N ILE A 62 -8.79 22.80 -3.09
CA ILE A 62 -8.73 22.78 -4.56
C ILE A 62 -8.43 24.18 -5.11
N GLU A 63 -9.11 25.21 -4.59
CA GLU A 63 -8.95 26.59 -5.03
C GLU A 63 -7.60 27.20 -4.63
N LYS A 64 -7.18 27.01 -3.37
CA LYS A 64 -6.02 27.71 -2.81
C LYS A 64 -4.71 26.93 -2.92
N ARG A 65 -4.78 25.60 -2.91
CA ARG A 65 -3.62 24.69 -2.84
C ARG A 65 -3.85 23.40 -3.65
N PRO A 66 -4.12 23.50 -4.97
CA PRO A 66 -4.48 22.35 -5.80
C PRO A 66 -3.42 21.24 -5.79
N GLN A 67 -2.14 21.59 -5.70
CA GLN A 67 -1.05 20.61 -5.62
C GLN A 67 -1.13 19.72 -4.37
N ASP A 68 -1.62 20.25 -3.25
CA ASP A 68 -1.71 19.48 -2.01
C ASP A 68 -2.95 18.59 -2.03
N PHE A 69 -4.04 19.05 -2.64
CA PHE A 69 -5.19 18.20 -2.94
C PHE A 69 -4.78 16.99 -3.79
N LEU A 70 -4.07 17.21 -4.90
CA LEU A 70 -3.60 16.13 -5.77
C LEU A 70 -2.64 15.16 -5.06
N LYS A 71 -1.77 15.66 -4.18
CA LYS A 71 -0.90 14.80 -3.35
C LYS A 71 -1.70 13.94 -2.38
N VAL A 72 -2.72 14.49 -1.72
CA VAL A 72 -3.60 13.73 -0.83
C VAL A 72 -4.32 12.65 -1.61
N VAL A 73 -4.92 12.98 -2.76
CA VAL A 73 -5.57 11.99 -3.65
C VAL A 73 -4.60 10.90 -4.07
N ALA A 74 -3.39 11.26 -4.51
CA ALA A 74 -2.36 10.29 -4.89
C ALA A 74 -1.90 9.42 -3.71
N SER A 75 -1.93 9.93 -2.47
CA SER A 75 -1.56 9.17 -1.27
C SER A 75 -2.61 8.15 -0.84
N LEU A 76 -3.87 8.35 -1.23
CA LEU A 76 -4.97 7.41 -0.99
C LEU A 76 -4.94 6.25 -2.00
N MET A 77 -4.30 6.45 -3.15
CA MET A 77 -4.10 5.38 -4.12
C MET A 77 -3.08 4.37 -3.57
N PRO A 78 -3.33 3.06 -3.71
CA PRO A 78 -2.33 2.05 -3.46
C PRO A 78 -1.05 2.37 -4.25
N LYS A 79 0.09 2.49 -3.56
CA LYS A 79 1.38 2.80 -4.20
C LYS A 79 1.85 1.67 -5.11
N ASP A 80 1.52 0.45 -4.69
CA ASP A 80 1.67 -0.76 -5.45
C ASP A 80 0.25 -1.18 -5.83
N LEU A 81 -0.22 -0.73 -7.00
CA LEU A 81 -1.29 -1.44 -7.69
C LEU A 81 -0.70 -2.76 -8.20
N ASN A 82 -0.33 -3.64 -7.26
CA ASN A 82 -0.13 -5.06 -7.53
C ASN A 82 -1.53 -5.66 -7.65
N VAL A 83 -2.30 -5.18 -8.64
CA VAL A 83 -3.38 -5.97 -9.22
C VAL A 83 -2.66 -7.24 -9.62
N ASN A 84 -2.87 -8.32 -8.89
CA ASN A 84 -2.30 -9.60 -9.24
C ASN A 84 -3.01 -10.02 -10.54
N ILE A 85 -2.52 -9.54 -11.69
CA ILE A 85 -3.00 -9.88 -13.02
C ILE A 85 -2.75 -11.36 -13.26
N ASN A 86 -1.80 -11.95 -12.53
CA ASN A 86 -1.59 -13.38 -12.46
C ASN A 86 -2.58 -13.99 -11.47
N GLN A 87 -3.82 -14.24 -11.90
CA GLN A 87 -4.73 -15.19 -11.23
C GLN A 87 -4.21 -16.65 -11.24
N MET A 88 -2.93 -16.85 -11.54
CA MET A 88 -2.26 -18.13 -11.69
C MET A 88 -1.23 -18.38 -10.60
N ASP A 89 -0.81 -17.36 -9.84
CA ASP A 89 0.28 -17.47 -8.85
C ASP A 89 -0.12 -18.30 -7.62
N ASP A 90 -1.43 -18.43 -7.35
CA ASP A 90 -1.99 -19.21 -6.24
C ASP A 90 -2.56 -20.58 -6.68
N LEU A 91 -2.39 -20.96 -7.96
CA LEU A 91 -2.89 -22.26 -8.46
C LEU A 91 -1.89 -23.37 -8.19
N THR A 92 -2.37 -24.52 -7.74
CA THR A 92 -1.55 -25.74 -7.72
C THR A 92 -1.30 -26.24 -9.14
N ASP A 93 -0.27 -27.07 -9.32
CA ASP A 93 0.05 -27.66 -10.63
C ASP A 93 -1.15 -28.42 -11.23
N GLU A 94 -1.96 -29.07 -10.39
CA GLU A 94 -3.18 -29.76 -10.82
C GLU A 94 -4.25 -28.79 -11.32
N GLN A 95 -4.44 -27.66 -10.63
CA GLN A 95 -5.40 -26.64 -11.03
C GLN A 95 -4.97 -25.93 -12.31
N LEU A 96 -3.67 -25.71 -12.49
CA LEU A 96 -3.09 -25.17 -13.71
C LEU A 96 -3.31 -26.12 -14.89
N LEU A 97 -3.08 -27.42 -14.68
CA LEU A 97 -3.27 -28.46 -15.69
C LEU A 97 -4.73 -28.53 -16.17
N GLU A 98 -5.69 -28.47 -15.24
CA GLU A 98 -7.12 -28.50 -15.59
C GLU A 98 -7.54 -27.28 -16.40
N ARG A 99 -6.98 -26.11 -16.08
CA ARG A 99 -7.20 -24.87 -16.83
C ARG A 99 -6.65 -24.99 -18.26
N ILE A 100 -5.43 -25.52 -18.41
CA ILE A 100 -4.80 -25.75 -19.72
C ILE A 100 -5.67 -26.69 -20.57
N ARG A 101 -6.18 -27.78 -19.98
CA ARG A 101 -7.06 -28.72 -20.68
C ARG A 101 -8.36 -28.06 -21.13
N THR A 102 -8.95 -27.22 -20.28
CA THR A 102 -10.17 -26.47 -20.60
C THR A 102 -9.94 -25.52 -21.79
N LEU A 103 -8.80 -24.82 -21.79
CA LEU A 103 -8.44 -23.91 -22.88
C LEU A 103 -8.14 -24.66 -24.18
N ASP A 104 -7.40 -25.78 -24.12
CA ASP A 104 -7.13 -26.61 -25.29
C ASP A 104 -8.44 -27.12 -25.91
N ALA A 105 -9.36 -27.63 -25.11
CA ALA A 105 -10.67 -28.10 -25.59
C ALA A 105 -11.52 -26.98 -26.23
N ALA A 106 -11.44 -25.76 -25.70
CA ALA A 106 -12.18 -24.61 -26.24
C ALA A 106 -11.58 -24.09 -27.56
N ILE A 107 -10.25 -24.15 -27.72
CA ILE A 107 -9.54 -23.60 -28.87
C ILE A 107 -9.39 -24.62 -30.00
N ARG A 108 -9.29 -25.92 -29.69
CA ARG A 108 -9.10 -27.02 -30.67
C ARG A 108 -10.01 -26.93 -31.90
N PRO A 109 -11.34 -26.71 -31.75
CA PRO A 109 -12.25 -26.67 -32.89
C PRO A 109 -11.94 -25.53 -33.88
N PHE A 110 -11.35 -24.43 -33.39
CA PHE A 110 -10.98 -23.29 -34.22
C PHE A 110 -9.66 -23.54 -34.98
N LEU A 111 -8.70 -24.21 -34.33
CA LEU A 111 -7.42 -24.56 -34.96
C LEU A 111 -7.57 -25.66 -36.01
N ASP A 112 -8.44 -26.65 -35.75
CA ASP A 112 -8.71 -27.74 -36.70
C ASP A 112 -9.46 -27.21 -37.95
N ALA A 113 -10.28 -26.17 -37.79
CA ALA A 113 -10.94 -25.48 -38.90
C ALA A 113 -9.96 -24.67 -39.78
N GLU A 114 -8.94 -24.04 -39.19
CA GLU A 114 -7.89 -23.32 -39.95
C GLU A 114 -6.89 -24.28 -40.64
N GLY A 115 -6.61 -25.44 -40.04
CA GLY A 115 -5.72 -26.46 -40.61
C GLY A 115 -6.25 -27.09 -41.90
N ALA A 116 -7.57 -27.23 -42.06
CA ALA A 116 -8.20 -27.77 -43.26
C ALA A 116 -8.06 -26.85 -44.48
N GLY A 117 -7.92 -25.52 -44.29
CA GLY A 117 -7.75 -24.55 -45.37
C GLY A 117 -6.32 -24.44 -45.92
N ARG A 118 -5.30 -24.84 -45.15
CA ARG A 118 -3.89 -24.66 -45.55
C ARG A 118 -3.33 -25.81 -46.41
N ALA A 119 -3.97 -26.98 -46.39
CA ALA A 119 -3.51 -28.14 -47.18
C ALA A 119 -3.73 -28.00 -48.69
N ALA A 120 -4.58 -27.08 -49.16
CA ALA A 120 -4.92 -26.90 -50.57
C ALA A 120 -4.05 -25.86 -51.32
N GLY A 121 -3.06 -25.23 -50.67
CA GLY A 121 -2.35 -24.06 -51.21
C GLY A 121 -0.84 -24.21 -51.35
N ARG A 122 -0.32 -25.43 -51.56
CA ARG A 122 1.12 -25.62 -51.85
C ARG A 122 1.33 -25.86 -53.35
N ASP A 123 1.16 -24.79 -54.13
CA ASP A 123 1.82 -24.68 -55.43
C ASP A 123 2.14 -23.20 -55.68
N GLY A 124 3.42 -22.85 -55.62
CA GLY A 124 3.95 -21.51 -55.82
C GLY A 124 5.42 -21.59 -56.22
N PRO A 125 5.85 -20.92 -57.30
CA PRO A 125 7.05 -21.28 -58.05
C PRO A 125 8.35 -20.84 -57.37
N GLU A 126 9.39 -21.62 -57.63
CA GLU A 126 10.79 -21.42 -57.27
C GLU A 126 11.33 -20.12 -57.90
N THR A 127 11.66 -19.12 -57.08
CA THR A 127 12.35 -17.91 -57.53
C THR A 127 13.86 -18.07 -57.34
N ALA A 128 14.57 -18.22 -58.46
CA ALA A 128 16.03 -18.16 -58.55
C ALA A 128 16.52 -16.70 -58.58
N HIS A 129 17.54 -16.40 -57.77
CA HIS A 129 18.49 -15.31 -57.96
C HIS A 129 19.85 -15.72 -57.40
#